data_AF-A0AAD7GDT1-F1
#
_entry.id   AF-A0AAD7GDT1-F1
#
_cell.length_a   1.000
_cell.length_b   1.000
_cell.length_c   1.000
_cell.angle_alpha   90.00
_cell.angle_beta   90.00
_cell.angle_gamma   90.00
#
_symmetry.space_group_name_H-M   'P 1'
#
loop_
_entity.id
_entity.type
_entity.pdbx_description
1 polymer ?
#
loop_
_entity_poly.entity_id
_entity_poly.type
_entity_poly.pdbx_seq_one_letter_code
_entity_poly.pdbx_strand_id
1 'polypeptide(L)'
;MPHLIDTAPTDWAYLSEGGATIVFTYTGAPNPVFDGTVLRLRKGPLELDGDSRLHDRVLSSRTKVFASDEDLAAYYGLSPPPPPRPHSPEDPTVEFQRECIARLIPPAHLPNLAYLDATGPTTHVWLETLAAQCEPHRPPERRRTDGIEIAEPTSVLATDLVGGEGIAVEIKPKWGFLPSPMYLSDHTRAVKTRTCRFCMHAHLKATKGETVPRGYCPLDLYSGDESRVKQALSGLWDAWVESDGIVNSFRVFVRGKKIRPAEKSTIVGIANDLADPKEALISALLPVLMTTPVLRTLAHLQRTLDPLDIEGLAALHAQADAPLGPEPTLDEYTAFVSAYLSGGASPADLRYHVLAYLLSATFKDCSVIVRVPDGTATIIDLDAKSVERVRKWHELDWEIACAYALVPEGERKMCVDVVGQ
;
A
#
# COMPACT_ATOMS: atom_id res chain seq x y z
N MET A 1 28.22 6.88 6.90
CA MET A 1 26.92 6.59 6.26
C MET A 1 27.25 5.95 4.92
N PRO A 2 26.61 4.83 4.55
CA PRO A 2 26.85 4.24 3.23
C PRO A 2 26.47 5.24 2.13
N HIS A 3 27.27 5.27 1.08
CA HIS A 3 27.13 6.20 -0.04
C HIS A 3 26.77 5.42 -1.31
N LEU A 4 25.94 6.00 -2.17
CA LEU A 4 25.59 5.39 -3.45
C LEU A 4 26.81 4.97 -4.29
N ILE A 5 27.88 5.76 -4.27
CA ILE A 5 29.12 5.53 -5.02
C ILE A 5 29.99 4.39 -4.44
N ASP A 6 29.62 3.82 -3.30
CA ASP A 6 30.26 2.62 -2.75
C ASP A 6 29.92 1.36 -3.58
N THR A 7 29.02 1.49 -4.56
CA THR A 7 28.62 0.44 -5.53
C THR A 7 28.82 0.93 -6.96
N ALA A 8 28.87 0.03 -7.93
CA ALA A 8 28.78 0.37 -9.34
C ALA A 8 27.31 0.34 -9.82
N PRO A 9 26.92 1.12 -10.85
CA PRO A 9 25.58 1.03 -11.43
C PRO A 9 25.24 -0.39 -11.91
N THR A 10 26.24 -1.15 -12.37
CA THR A 10 26.09 -2.54 -12.80
C THR A 10 25.79 -3.52 -11.66
N ASP A 11 25.98 -3.11 -10.40
CA ASP A 11 25.61 -3.90 -9.23
C ASP A 11 24.10 -3.83 -8.94
N TRP A 12 23.34 -3.02 -9.70
CA TRP A 12 21.91 -2.79 -9.48
C TRP A 12 21.09 -3.20 -10.70
N ALA A 13 20.21 -4.18 -10.53
CA ALA A 13 19.33 -4.66 -11.59
C ALA A 13 17.93 -4.05 -11.43
N TYR A 14 17.33 -3.59 -12.53
CA TYR A 14 15.94 -3.09 -12.53
C TYR A 14 14.97 -4.16 -12.00
N LEU A 15 14.16 -3.79 -11.00
CA LEU A 15 13.18 -4.68 -10.39
C LEU A 15 11.75 -4.26 -10.76
N SER A 16 11.39 -3.00 -10.50
CA SER A 16 10.06 -2.46 -10.80
C SER A 16 10.02 -0.93 -10.74
N GLU A 17 8.93 -0.32 -11.23
CA GLU A 17 8.68 1.10 -11.03
C GLU A 17 7.20 1.43 -10.81
N GLY A 18 6.97 2.48 -10.01
CA GLY A 18 5.67 3.09 -9.75
C GLY A 18 5.55 4.49 -10.36
N GLY A 19 4.58 5.26 -9.87
CA GLY A 19 4.38 6.65 -10.29
C GLY A 19 5.52 7.59 -9.85
N ALA A 20 6.03 7.40 -8.62
CA ALA A 20 6.98 8.33 -8.01
C ALA A 20 8.38 7.74 -7.78
N THR A 21 8.56 6.42 -7.91
CA THR A 21 9.79 5.73 -7.52
C THR A 21 10.12 4.62 -8.52
N ILE A 22 11.41 4.43 -8.78
CA ILE A 22 11.97 3.26 -9.47
C ILE A 22 12.80 2.43 -8.48
N VAL A 23 12.77 1.11 -8.62
CA VAL A 23 13.34 0.16 -7.65
C VAL A 23 14.32 -0.77 -8.35
N PHE A 24 15.50 -0.94 -7.77
CA PHE A 24 16.57 -1.81 -8.23
C PHE A 24 16.95 -2.81 -7.14
N THR A 25 17.24 -4.07 -7.48
CA THR A 25 17.77 -5.07 -6.53
C THR A 25 19.29 -5.14 -6.65
N TYR A 26 19.97 -5.34 -5.51
CA TYR A 26 21.42 -5.49 -5.49
C TYR A 26 21.84 -6.87 -6.01
N THR A 27 22.69 -6.87 -7.03
CA THR A 27 23.24 -8.08 -7.68
C THR A 27 24.77 -8.05 -7.76
N GLY A 28 25.41 -7.14 -7.01
CA GLY A 28 26.86 -7.00 -6.96
C GLY A 28 27.56 -8.14 -6.22
N ALA A 29 28.87 -7.97 -6.01
CA ALA A 29 29.65 -8.87 -5.18
C ALA A 29 29.16 -8.83 -3.72
N PRO A 30 29.31 -9.92 -2.92
CA PRO A 30 28.84 -9.96 -1.54
C PRO A 30 29.29 -8.74 -0.73
N ASN A 31 28.32 -8.00 -0.20
CA ASN A 31 28.53 -6.78 0.56
C ASN A 31 27.52 -6.68 1.72
N PRO A 32 27.98 -6.66 2.99
CA PRO A 32 27.08 -6.69 4.15
C PRO A 32 26.13 -5.47 4.26
N VAL A 33 26.39 -4.38 3.53
CA VAL A 33 25.53 -3.20 3.49
C VAL A 33 24.40 -3.35 2.46
N PHE A 34 24.69 -3.96 1.31
CA PHE A 34 23.79 -3.97 0.16
C PHE A 34 23.16 -5.34 -0.11
N ASP A 35 23.72 -6.42 0.43
CA ASP A 35 23.17 -7.77 0.30
C ASP A 35 21.73 -7.83 0.85
N GLY A 36 20.82 -8.38 0.04
CA GLY A 36 19.40 -8.49 0.40
C GLY A 36 18.68 -7.13 0.49
N THR A 37 19.17 -6.11 -0.21
CA THR A 37 18.54 -4.80 -0.28
C THR A 37 18.09 -4.44 -1.70
N VAL A 38 17.15 -3.50 -1.76
CA VAL A 38 16.76 -2.79 -2.97
C VAL A 38 17.06 -1.30 -2.83
N LEU A 39 17.48 -0.68 -3.92
CA LEU A 39 17.64 0.76 -4.04
C LEU A 39 16.36 1.36 -4.62
N ARG A 40 15.76 2.29 -3.88
CA ARG A 40 14.63 3.11 -4.31
C ARG A 40 15.11 4.51 -4.67
N LEU A 41 14.86 4.91 -5.91
CA LEU A 41 15.20 6.25 -6.40
C LEU A 41 13.92 7.00 -6.78
N ARG A 42 13.87 8.29 -6.40
CA ARG A 42 12.79 9.19 -6.80
C ARG A 42 12.79 9.42 -8.31
N LYS A 43 11.61 9.54 -8.87
CA LYS A 43 11.40 9.89 -10.28
C LYS A 43 11.07 11.36 -10.44
N GLY A 44 11.63 11.98 -11.47
CA GLY A 44 11.34 13.34 -11.91
C GLY A 44 10.65 13.35 -13.28
N PRO A 45 9.98 14.46 -13.65
CA PRO A 45 9.56 14.66 -15.04
C PRO A 45 10.79 14.63 -15.95
N LEU A 46 10.63 14.17 -17.19
CA LEU A 46 11.70 14.29 -18.17
C LEU A 46 12.07 15.76 -18.33
N GLU A 47 13.35 16.12 -18.16
CA GLU A 47 13.82 17.47 -18.47
C GLU A 47 13.45 17.78 -19.92
N LEU A 48 12.61 18.79 -20.07
CA LEU A 48 12.26 19.33 -21.36
C LEU A 48 13.31 20.38 -21.63
N ASP A 49 14.18 20.07 -22.58
CA ASP A 49 15.12 21.04 -23.13
C ASP A 49 14.35 22.35 -23.39
N GLY A 50 14.75 23.38 -22.65
CA GLY A 50 13.93 24.52 -22.23
C GLY A 50 13.47 25.49 -23.32
N ASP A 51 13.41 25.06 -24.58
CA ASP A 51 13.15 25.95 -25.72
C ASP A 51 12.22 25.37 -26.81
N SER A 52 11.71 24.14 -26.66
CA SER A 52 11.05 23.45 -27.79
C SER A 52 9.53 23.22 -27.67
N ARG A 53 8.88 23.53 -26.53
CA ARG A 53 7.43 23.28 -26.37
C ARG A 53 6.49 24.45 -26.64
N LEU A 54 6.99 25.68 -26.80
CA LEU A 54 6.14 26.81 -27.19
C LEU A 54 5.83 26.85 -28.69
N HIS A 55 6.66 26.25 -29.55
CA HIS A 55 6.48 26.32 -30.99
C HIS A 55 5.78 25.10 -31.63
N ASP A 56 5.91 23.90 -31.09
CA ASP A 56 5.48 22.67 -31.78
C ASP A 56 4.07 22.15 -31.42
N ARG A 57 3.34 22.80 -30.51
CA ARG A 57 1.93 22.44 -30.23
C ARG A 57 0.89 23.27 -30.98
N VAL A 58 1.30 24.24 -31.80
CA VAL A 58 0.38 25.12 -32.54
C VAL A 58 0.00 24.57 -33.93
N LEU A 59 0.66 23.53 -34.44
CA LEU A 59 0.45 23.04 -35.81
C LEU A 59 0.07 21.55 -35.89
N SER A 60 -0.96 21.13 -35.16
CA SER A 60 -1.81 20.03 -35.61
C SER A 60 -3.14 20.03 -34.88
N SER A 61 -4.22 19.97 -35.65
CA SER A 61 -5.64 19.81 -35.28
C SER A 61 -6.43 21.06 -34.81
N ARG A 62 -7.12 21.65 -35.80
CA ARG A 62 -8.41 22.39 -35.73
C ARG A 62 -8.59 23.38 -34.57
N THR A 63 -8.39 24.65 -34.93
CA THR A 63 -8.52 25.88 -34.14
C THR A 63 -9.77 25.92 -33.25
N LYS A 64 -9.57 25.73 -31.94
CA LYS A 64 -10.32 26.41 -30.88
C LYS A 64 -9.32 27.25 -30.11
N VAL A 65 -9.52 28.57 -30.12
CA VAL A 65 -8.72 29.51 -29.33
C VAL A 65 -9.29 29.48 -27.91
N PHE A 66 -8.48 29.06 -26.94
CA PHE A 66 -8.82 29.14 -25.51
C PHE A 66 -8.30 30.46 -24.95
N ALA A 67 -9.05 31.06 -24.03
CA ALA A 67 -8.78 32.41 -23.54
C ALA A 67 -7.70 32.46 -22.44
N SER A 68 -7.37 31.31 -21.82
CA SER A 68 -6.38 31.19 -20.76
C SER A 68 -5.79 29.76 -20.67
N ASP A 69 -4.63 29.62 -20.01
CA ASP A 69 -4.01 28.31 -19.74
C ASP A 69 -4.84 27.43 -18.79
N GLU A 70 -5.69 28.04 -17.95
CA GLU A 70 -6.64 27.35 -17.07
C GLU A 70 -7.74 26.64 -17.87
N ASP A 71 -8.23 27.26 -18.94
CA ASP A 71 -9.24 26.67 -19.84
C ASP A 71 -8.69 25.47 -20.62
N LEU A 72 -7.39 25.48 -20.93
CA LEU A 72 -6.69 24.39 -21.61
C LEU A 72 -6.48 23.19 -20.68
N ALA A 73 -6.12 23.42 -19.41
CA ALA A 73 -5.95 22.38 -18.41
C ALA A 73 -7.28 21.67 -18.07
N ALA A 74 -8.37 22.44 -17.99
CA ALA A 74 -9.72 21.92 -17.79
C ALA A 74 -10.20 21.04 -18.97
N TYR A 75 -9.85 21.40 -20.21
CA TYR A 75 -10.24 20.64 -21.41
C TYR A 75 -9.59 19.24 -21.49
N TYR A 76 -8.37 19.08 -20.97
CA TYR A 76 -7.64 17.80 -20.98
C TYR A 76 -7.69 17.02 -19.65
N GLY A 77 -8.38 17.53 -18.62
CA GLY A 77 -8.51 16.85 -17.33
C GLY A 77 -7.17 16.65 -16.59
N LEU A 78 -6.17 17.48 -16.89
CA LEU A 78 -4.88 17.46 -16.21
C LEU A 78 -5.05 18.22 -14.89
N SER A 79 -5.04 17.51 -13.76
CA SER A 79 -4.92 18.17 -12.46
C SER A 79 -3.62 18.98 -12.43
N PRO A 80 -3.61 20.19 -11.83
CA PRO A 80 -2.37 20.94 -11.66
C PRO A 80 -1.35 20.08 -10.92
N PRO A 81 -0.04 20.18 -11.27
CA PRO A 81 0.99 19.46 -10.53
C PRO A 81 0.87 19.82 -9.05
N PRO A 82 1.05 18.86 -8.13
CA PRO A 82 1.03 19.16 -6.71
C PRO A 82 2.05 20.26 -6.42
N PRO A 83 1.78 21.17 -5.47
CA PRO A 83 2.73 22.21 -5.11
C PRO A 83 4.08 21.57 -4.75
N PRO A 84 5.20 22.25 -5.04
CA PRO A 84 6.51 21.77 -4.65
C PRO A 84 6.51 21.53 -3.13
N ARG A 85 6.83 20.30 -2.73
CA ARG A 85 6.90 19.93 -1.31
C ARG A 85 8.07 20.70 -0.69
N PRO A 86 7.95 21.17 0.56
CA PRO A 86 9.06 21.83 1.24
C PRO A 86 10.29 20.92 1.26
N HIS A 87 11.47 21.54 1.08
CA HIS A 87 12.76 20.86 1.08
C HIS A 87 13.07 20.28 2.47
N SER A 88 12.62 19.04 2.72
CA SER A 88 13.27 18.16 3.69
C SER A 88 14.36 17.38 2.96
N PRO A 89 15.60 17.29 3.49
CA PRO A 89 16.64 16.43 2.92
C PRO A 89 16.27 14.93 2.98
N GLU A 90 15.22 14.57 3.71
CA GLU A 90 14.80 13.20 4.02
C GLU A 90 13.43 12.88 3.37
N ASP A 91 13.30 11.71 2.73
CA ASP A 91 12.03 11.17 2.20
C ASP A 91 10.96 11.11 3.31
N PRO A 92 9.82 11.82 3.19
CA PRO A 92 8.78 11.86 4.22
C PRO A 92 8.25 10.48 4.64
N THR A 93 8.34 9.50 3.75
CA THR A 93 7.91 8.11 4.00
C THR A 93 8.80 7.43 5.03
N VAL A 94 10.11 7.64 4.94
CA VAL A 94 11.09 7.02 5.83
C VAL A 94 11.03 7.68 7.21
N GLU A 95 10.92 9.02 7.27
CA GLU A 95 10.71 9.74 8.54
C GLU A 95 9.41 9.29 9.21
N PHE A 96 8.31 9.21 8.46
CA PHE A 96 7.03 8.73 8.99
C PHE A 96 7.13 7.29 9.51
N GLN A 97 7.84 6.40 8.78
CA GLN A 97 8.06 5.05 9.27
C GLN A 97 8.86 5.04 10.58
N ARG A 98 9.96 5.82 10.64
CA ARG A 98 10.88 5.88 11.77
C ARG A 98 10.23 6.47 13.03
N GLU A 99 9.59 7.62 12.90
CA GLU A 99 9.09 8.40 14.04
C GLU A 99 7.69 7.97 14.49
N CYS A 100 6.88 7.36 13.61
CA CYS A 100 5.50 6.97 13.91
C CYS A 100 5.26 5.46 13.83
N ILE A 101 5.49 4.84 12.67
CA ILE A 101 5.09 3.43 12.44
C ILE A 101 5.91 2.45 13.28
N ALA A 102 7.23 2.66 13.42
CA ALA A 102 8.12 1.80 14.19
C ALA A 102 7.83 1.79 15.70
N ARG A 103 7.02 2.74 16.19
CA ARG A 103 6.52 2.78 17.57
C ARG A 103 5.26 1.92 17.77
N LEU A 104 4.57 1.58 16.69
CA LEU A 104 3.29 0.83 16.69
C LEU A 104 3.46 -0.61 16.20
N ILE A 105 4.42 -0.85 15.31
CA ILE A 105 4.72 -2.16 14.73
C ILE A 105 6.14 -2.55 15.13
N PRO A 106 6.35 -3.78 15.64
CA PRO A 106 7.70 -4.26 15.94
C PRO A 106 8.63 -4.16 14.73
N PRO A 107 9.87 -3.65 14.87
CA PRO A 107 10.80 -3.48 13.75
C PRO A 107 11.06 -4.76 12.94
N ALA A 108 10.96 -5.94 13.56
CA ALA A 108 11.10 -7.23 12.88
C ALA A 108 10.03 -7.49 11.80
N HIS A 109 8.95 -6.71 11.78
CA HIS A 109 7.85 -6.80 10.81
C HIS A 109 7.77 -5.57 9.89
N LEU A 110 8.81 -4.74 9.87
CA LEU A 110 8.93 -3.59 8.98
C LEU A 110 10.14 -3.76 8.07
N PRO A 111 10.10 -3.25 6.82
CA PRO A 111 11.29 -3.17 6.01
C PRO A 111 12.28 -2.23 6.68
N ASN A 112 13.56 -2.61 6.71
CA ASN A 112 14.61 -1.67 7.06
C ASN A 112 14.68 -0.63 5.95
N LEU A 113 14.64 0.65 6.31
CA LEU A 113 14.76 1.78 5.40
C LEU A 113 15.95 2.63 5.85
N ALA A 114 16.91 2.84 4.97
CA ALA A 114 18.10 3.63 5.23
C ALA A 114 18.37 4.58 4.07
N TYR A 115 18.69 5.83 4.36
CA TYR A 115 19.15 6.75 3.33
C TYR A 115 20.56 6.40 2.89
N LEU A 116 20.79 6.54 1.59
CA LEU A 116 22.14 6.66 1.05
C LEU A 116 22.42 8.13 0.79
N ASP A 117 23.64 8.54 1.11
CA ASP A 117 24.14 9.80 0.58
C ASP A 117 24.24 9.67 -0.94
N ALA A 118 23.57 10.59 -1.63
CA ALA A 118 23.56 10.70 -3.07
C ALA A 118 23.93 12.12 -3.54
N THR A 119 24.65 12.86 -2.71
CA THR A 119 25.06 14.22 -3.05
C THR A 119 26.34 14.25 -3.88
N GLY A 120 26.56 15.34 -4.62
CA GLY A 120 27.81 15.61 -5.31
C GLY A 120 27.88 15.11 -6.77
N PRO A 121 28.87 15.63 -7.54
CA PRO A 121 28.95 15.44 -8.98
C PRO A 121 29.22 13.99 -9.40
N THR A 122 29.97 13.23 -8.61
CA THR A 122 30.21 11.80 -8.85
C THR A 122 28.92 10.99 -8.78
N THR A 123 27.99 11.39 -7.92
CA THR A 123 26.69 10.73 -7.81
C THR A 123 25.81 11.00 -9.02
N HIS A 124 25.84 12.22 -9.56
CA HIS A 124 25.06 12.55 -10.76
C HIS A 124 25.50 11.66 -11.93
N VAL A 125 26.81 11.53 -12.16
CA VAL A 125 27.37 10.62 -13.18
C VAL A 125 26.97 9.17 -12.93
N TRP A 126 26.97 8.74 -11.67
CA TRP A 126 26.54 7.40 -11.29
C TRP A 126 25.06 7.17 -11.63
N LEU A 127 24.18 8.12 -11.30
CA LEU A 127 22.74 8.05 -11.54
C LEU A 127 22.41 8.10 -13.03
N GLU A 128 23.09 8.95 -13.79
CA GLU A 128 22.99 9.00 -15.26
C GLU A 128 23.37 7.64 -15.88
N THR A 129 24.45 7.04 -15.39
CA THR A 129 24.91 5.73 -15.86
C THR A 129 23.87 4.64 -15.55
N LEU A 130 23.33 4.62 -14.33
CA LEU A 130 22.26 3.68 -13.96
C LEU A 130 21.00 3.91 -14.78
N ALA A 131 20.59 5.16 -14.99
CA ALA A 131 19.42 5.52 -15.78
C ALA A 131 19.56 4.99 -17.22
N ALA A 132 20.71 5.21 -17.86
CA ALA A 132 20.99 4.72 -19.21
C ALA A 132 20.97 3.19 -19.30
N GLN A 133 21.53 2.49 -18.30
CA GLN A 133 21.52 1.03 -18.22
C GLN A 133 20.10 0.47 -18.03
N CYS A 134 19.29 1.15 -17.22
CA CYS A 134 17.93 0.73 -16.89
C CYS A 134 16.93 0.95 -18.04
N GLU A 135 17.13 1.99 -18.86
CA GLU A 135 16.15 2.48 -19.82
C GLU A 135 15.57 1.41 -20.78
N PRO A 136 16.34 0.43 -21.29
CA PRO A 136 15.80 -0.65 -22.12
C PRO A 136 14.80 -1.57 -21.40
N HIS A 137 14.89 -1.68 -20.08
CA HIS A 137 14.07 -2.57 -19.25
C HIS A 137 12.77 -1.92 -18.76
N ARG A 138 12.66 -0.59 -18.87
CA ARG A 138 11.50 0.17 -18.39
C ARG A 138 10.30 0.03 -19.34
N PRO A 139 9.05 -0.02 -18.82
CA PRO A 139 7.85 -0.05 -19.66
C PRO A 139 7.77 1.14 -20.63
N PRO A 140 7.37 0.96 -21.91
CA PRO A 140 7.37 2.04 -22.91
C PRO A 140 6.53 3.28 -22.55
N GLU A 141 5.48 3.13 -21.76
CA GLU A 141 4.67 4.24 -21.22
C GLU A 141 5.42 5.07 -20.18
N ARG A 142 6.18 4.43 -19.29
CA ARG A 142 6.95 5.07 -18.23
C ARG A 142 8.12 5.88 -18.78
N ARG A 143 8.85 5.29 -19.74
CA ARG A 143 9.94 5.96 -20.47
C ARG A 143 9.54 7.29 -21.11
N ARG A 144 8.25 7.45 -21.45
CA ARG A 144 7.71 8.68 -22.06
C ARG A 144 7.21 9.71 -21.04
N THR A 145 7.09 9.32 -19.77
CA THR A 145 6.47 10.14 -18.72
C THR A 145 7.52 10.74 -17.80
N ASP A 146 8.52 9.96 -17.42
CA ASP A 146 9.40 10.28 -16.29
C ASP A 146 10.76 9.57 -16.38
N GLY A 147 11.73 10.06 -15.59
CA GLY A 147 13.08 9.51 -15.45
C GLY A 147 13.53 9.48 -13.99
N ILE A 148 14.75 9.00 -13.74
CA ILE A 148 15.38 9.11 -12.41
C ILE A 148 15.65 10.59 -12.13
N GLU A 149 15.27 11.07 -10.95
CA GLU A 149 15.61 12.44 -10.52
C GLU A 149 17.10 12.51 -10.18
N ILE A 150 17.85 13.28 -10.98
CA ILE A 150 19.33 13.39 -10.88
C ILE A 150 19.74 14.67 -10.16
N ALA A 151 18.99 15.77 -10.31
CA ALA A 151 19.40 17.07 -9.79
C ALA A 151 19.24 17.15 -8.26
N GLU A 152 18.16 16.57 -7.75
CA GLU A 152 17.89 16.45 -6.32
C GLU A 152 17.55 15.00 -5.98
N PRO A 153 18.54 14.10 -5.95
CA PRO A 153 18.28 12.68 -5.79
C PRO A 153 17.81 12.39 -4.37
N THR A 154 16.76 11.58 -4.27
CA THR A 154 16.40 10.91 -3.02
C THR A 154 16.67 9.43 -3.21
N SER A 155 17.56 8.87 -2.40
CA SER A 155 17.98 7.47 -2.50
C SER A 155 17.80 6.75 -1.17
N VAL A 156 17.02 5.67 -1.20
CA VAL A 156 16.67 4.89 -0.02
C VAL A 156 16.99 3.43 -0.29
N LEU A 157 17.84 2.84 0.53
CA LEU A 157 17.94 1.39 0.66
C LEU A 157 16.75 0.87 1.45
N ALA A 158 16.11 -0.15 0.90
CA ALA A 158 15.07 -0.91 1.58
C ALA A 158 15.44 -2.40 1.61
N THR A 159 14.92 -3.15 2.58
CA THR A 159 15.00 -4.62 2.55
C THR A 159 14.41 -5.17 1.25
N ASP A 160 15.12 -6.09 0.58
CA ASP A 160 14.55 -6.86 -0.53
C ASP A 160 13.62 -7.95 0.00
N LEU A 161 12.32 -7.70 -0.13
CA LEU A 161 11.28 -8.58 0.38
C LEU A 161 10.87 -9.68 -0.61
N VAL A 162 11.30 -9.61 -1.86
CA VAL A 162 10.86 -10.53 -2.92
C VAL A 162 12.01 -11.33 -3.55
N GLY A 163 13.24 -10.83 -3.45
CA GLY A 163 14.46 -11.49 -3.93
C GLY A 163 14.88 -12.72 -3.11
N GLY A 164 16.03 -13.28 -3.49
CA GLY A 164 16.61 -14.51 -2.94
C GLY A 164 16.09 -15.79 -3.62
N GLU A 165 16.34 -16.95 -3.02
CA GLU A 165 16.00 -18.27 -3.61
C GLU A 165 14.60 -18.80 -3.24
N GLY A 166 13.88 -18.09 -2.36
CA GLY A 166 12.60 -18.52 -1.81
C GLY A 166 11.37 -18.05 -2.59
N ILE A 167 10.23 -18.13 -1.91
CA ILE A 167 8.95 -17.57 -2.36
C ILE A 167 8.56 -16.42 -1.45
N ALA A 168 8.11 -15.32 -2.06
CA ALA A 168 7.47 -14.24 -1.35
C ALA A 168 6.02 -14.10 -1.83
N VAL A 169 5.09 -13.90 -0.89
CA VAL A 169 3.67 -13.71 -1.19
C VAL A 169 3.21 -12.39 -0.58
N GLU A 170 2.77 -11.47 -1.45
CA GLU A 170 2.13 -10.22 -1.04
C GLU A 170 0.63 -10.46 -0.88
N ILE A 171 0.11 -10.23 0.33
CA ILE A 171 -1.31 -10.33 0.69
C ILE A 171 -1.79 -8.94 1.09
N LYS A 172 -2.93 -8.49 0.54
CA LYS A 172 -3.63 -7.31 1.07
C LYS A 172 -4.72 -7.76 2.03
N PRO A 173 -4.48 -7.78 3.35
CA PRO A 173 -5.36 -8.46 4.29
C PRO A 173 -6.68 -7.72 4.50
N LYS A 174 -6.74 -6.42 4.19
CA LYS A 174 -7.91 -5.55 4.41
C LYS A 174 -8.26 -5.46 5.90
N TRP A 175 -9.53 -5.22 6.21
CA TRP A 175 -10.03 -4.86 7.54
C TRP A 175 -10.30 -6.12 8.37
N GLY A 176 -9.62 -6.26 9.50
CA GLY A 176 -9.69 -7.41 10.40
C GLY A 176 -10.71 -7.32 11.53
N PHE A 177 -11.71 -6.45 11.41
CA PHE A 177 -12.73 -6.25 12.45
C PHE A 177 -14.09 -5.82 11.88
N LEU A 178 -15.14 -5.97 12.69
CA LEU A 178 -16.45 -5.32 12.49
C LEU A 178 -16.53 -4.04 13.34
N PRO A 179 -17.15 -2.96 12.83
CA PRO A 179 -17.26 -1.69 13.55
C PRO A 179 -18.13 -1.79 14.80
N SER A 180 -17.89 -0.89 15.76
CA SER A 180 -18.72 -0.74 16.96
C SER A 180 -20.16 -0.35 16.58
N PRO A 181 -21.20 -1.01 17.12
CA PRO A 181 -22.59 -0.65 16.84
C PRO A 181 -23.00 0.73 17.39
N MET A 182 -22.24 1.27 18.35
CA MET A 182 -22.55 2.49 19.10
C MET A 182 -22.65 3.74 18.21
N TYR A 183 -21.84 3.78 17.15
CA TYR A 183 -21.67 4.98 16.32
C TYR A 183 -22.28 4.82 14.92
N LEU A 184 -22.93 3.69 14.66
CA LEU A 184 -23.59 3.41 13.39
C LEU A 184 -25.01 3.95 13.39
N SER A 185 -25.42 4.51 12.26
CA SER A 185 -26.81 4.88 12.02
C SER A 185 -27.71 3.64 12.01
N ASP A 186 -29.00 3.81 12.34
CA ASP A 186 -29.96 2.71 12.31
C ASP A 186 -30.11 2.09 10.90
N HIS A 187 -29.77 2.85 9.85
CA HIS A 187 -29.82 2.40 8.47
C HIS A 187 -28.75 1.36 8.14
N THR A 188 -27.52 1.57 8.60
CA THR A 188 -26.36 0.75 8.23
C THR A 188 -26.00 -0.27 9.31
N ARG A 189 -26.43 -0.05 10.57
CA ARG A 189 -26.06 -0.88 11.73
C ARG A 189 -26.27 -2.37 11.45
N ALA A 190 -27.45 -2.77 10.98
CA ALA A 190 -27.81 -4.17 10.78
C ALA A 190 -26.91 -4.91 9.76
N VAL A 191 -26.34 -4.19 8.79
CA VAL A 191 -25.43 -4.79 7.79
C VAL A 191 -23.97 -4.71 8.24
N LYS A 192 -23.53 -3.54 8.73
CA LYS A 192 -22.13 -3.29 9.10
C LYS A 192 -21.67 -4.10 10.31
N THR A 193 -22.57 -4.45 11.23
CA THR A 193 -22.24 -5.29 12.40
C THR A 193 -22.28 -6.79 12.11
N ARG A 194 -22.65 -7.20 10.87
CA ARG A 194 -22.78 -8.63 10.49
C ARG A 194 -21.87 -9.01 9.34
N THR A 195 -21.64 -8.11 8.39
CA THR A 195 -20.83 -8.38 7.19
C THR A 195 -19.66 -7.42 7.15
N CYS A 196 -18.44 -7.95 7.00
CA CYS A 196 -17.24 -7.11 6.98
C CYS A 196 -17.21 -6.16 5.77
N ARG A 197 -16.49 -5.05 5.92
CA ARG A 197 -16.33 -4.00 4.91
C ARG A 197 -15.89 -4.53 3.54
N PHE A 198 -15.00 -5.53 3.51
CA PHE A 198 -14.55 -6.14 2.26
C PHE A 198 -15.66 -6.93 1.57
N CYS A 199 -16.40 -7.79 2.28
CA CYS A 199 -17.44 -8.62 1.67
C CYS A 199 -18.59 -7.77 1.12
N MET A 200 -18.98 -6.69 1.82
CA MET A 200 -19.96 -5.73 1.30
C MET A 200 -19.44 -5.01 0.04
N HIS A 201 -18.18 -4.57 0.06
CA HIS A 201 -17.60 -3.89 -1.10
C HIS A 201 -17.39 -4.83 -2.30
N ALA A 202 -17.03 -6.09 -2.04
CA ALA A 202 -16.90 -7.11 -3.07
C ALA A 202 -18.25 -7.36 -3.77
N HIS A 203 -19.36 -7.35 -3.02
CA HIS A 203 -20.70 -7.40 -3.60
C HIS A 203 -20.96 -6.20 -4.53
N LEU A 204 -20.72 -4.96 -4.07
CA LEU A 204 -20.90 -3.76 -4.92
C LEU A 204 -20.04 -3.78 -6.19
N LYS A 205 -18.78 -4.20 -6.07
CA LYS A 205 -17.87 -4.35 -7.22
C LYS A 205 -18.36 -5.42 -8.20
N ALA A 206 -18.85 -6.55 -7.68
CA ALA A 206 -19.42 -7.60 -8.48
C ALA A 206 -20.69 -7.16 -9.23
N THR A 207 -21.56 -6.35 -8.64
CA THR A 207 -22.73 -5.80 -9.35
C THR A 207 -22.34 -4.82 -10.46
N LYS A 208 -21.15 -4.22 -10.37
CA LYS A 208 -20.51 -3.40 -11.41
C LYS A 208 -19.71 -4.21 -12.44
N GLY A 209 -19.73 -5.55 -12.36
CA GLY A 209 -19.01 -6.44 -13.29
C GLY A 209 -17.51 -6.58 -13.03
N GLU A 210 -17.00 -6.08 -11.89
CA GLU A 210 -15.59 -6.26 -11.51
C GLU A 210 -15.33 -7.68 -10.99
N THR A 211 -14.15 -8.21 -11.30
CA THR A 211 -13.66 -9.48 -10.73
C THR A 211 -13.24 -9.26 -9.27
N VAL A 212 -13.79 -10.05 -8.35
CA VAL A 212 -13.52 -9.91 -6.91
C VAL A 212 -13.27 -11.27 -6.24
N PRO A 213 -12.42 -11.33 -5.20
CA PRO A 213 -12.20 -12.55 -4.42
C PRO A 213 -13.42 -12.94 -3.56
N ARG A 214 -14.46 -13.54 -4.15
CA ARG A 214 -15.71 -13.87 -3.43
C ARG A 214 -15.51 -14.90 -2.30
N GLY A 215 -14.56 -15.80 -2.46
CA GLY A 215 -14.18 -16.80 -1.45
C GLY A 215 -13.36 -16.24 -0.29
N TYR A 216 -12.88 -15.00 -0.38
CA TYR A 216 -12.06 -14.38 0.66
C TYR A 216 -12.90 -13.61 1.69
N CYS A 217 -12.57 -13.78 2.95
CA CYS A 217 -13.07 -12.97 4.06
C CYS A 217 -11.87 -12.55 4.92
N PRO A 218 -11.62 -11.25 5.09
CA PRO A 218 -10.59 -10.78 6.01
C PRO A 218 -10.72 -11.36 7.41
N LEU A 219 -11.94 -11.41 7.96
CA LEU A 219 -12.12 -11.91 9.33
C LEU A 219 -11.74 -13.38 9.50
N ASP A 220 -11.75 -14.17 8.42
CA ASP A 220 -11.23 -15.55 8.44
C ASP A 220 -9.70 -15.56 8.46
N LEU A 221 -9.04 -14.66 7.71
CA LEU A 221 -7.58 -14.49 7.75
C LEU A 221 -7.11 -14.01 9.13
N TYR A 222 -7.82 -13.08 9.76
CA TYR A 222 -7.49 -12.54 11.08
C TYR A 222 -7.97 -13.42 12.25
N SER A 223 -8.59 -14.57 11.98
CA SER A 223 -9.29 -15.34 13.01
C SER A 223 -8.37 -16.01 14.03
N GLY A 224 -7.12 -16.29 13.67
CA GLY A 224 -6.26 -17.18 14.46
C GLY A 224 -6.75 -18.63 14.53
N ASP A 225 -7.79 -18.98 13.76
CA ASP A 225 -8.26 -20.34 13.57
C ASP A 225 -7.67 -20.90 12.27
N GLU A 226 -6.95 -22.01 12.38
CA GLU A 226 -6.20 -22.58 11.27
C GLU A 226 -7.10 -22.91 10.06
N SER A 227 -8.31 -23.42 10.30
CA SER A 227 -9.23 -23.84 9.25
C SER A 227 -9.76 -22.63 8.46
N ARG A 228 -10.10 -21.55 9.18
CA ARG A 228 -10.55 -20.28 8.58
C ARG A 228 -9.43 -19.55 7.86
N VAL A 229 -8.22 -19.54 8.41
CA VAL A 229 -7.05 -18.96 7.72
C VAL A 229 -6.75 -19.72 6.42
N LYS A 230 -6.77 -21.06 6.44
CA LYS A 230 -6.66 -21.90 5.23
C LYS A 230 -7.74 -21.57 4.20
N GLN A 231 -8.99 -21.36 4.64
CA GLN A 231 -10.10 -20.97 3.77
C GLN A 231 -9.87 -19.59 3.14
N ALA A 232 -9.42 -18.61 3.93
CA ALA A 232 -9.12 -17.28 3.43
C ALA A 232 -7.99 -17.29 2.37
N LEU A 233 -6.90 -18.03 2.65
CA LEU A 233 -5.80 -18.21 1.69
C LEU A 233 -6.26 -18.92 0.42
N SER A 234 -7.11 -19.93 0.54
CA SER A 234 -7.71 -20.62 -0.61
C SER A 234 -8.53 -19.66 -1.46
N GLY A 235 -9.37 -18.82 -0.85
CA GLY A 235 -10.16 -17.82 -1.56
C GLY A 235 -9.33 -16.75 -2.27
N LEU A 236 -8.17 -16.37 -1.71
CA LEU A 236 -7.22 -15.47 -2.37
C LEU A 236 -6.53 -16.15 -3.56
N TRP A 237 -6.09 -17.39 -3.39
CA TRP A 237 -5.47 -18.18 -4.46
C TRP A 237 -6.44 -18.40 -5.63
N ASP A 238 -7.67 -18.82 -5.35
CA ASP A 238 -8.66 -19.11 -6.40
C ASP A 238 -8.96 -17.85 -7.22
N ALA A 239 -9.13 -16.71 -6.55
CA ALA A 239 -9.29 -15.42 -7.22
C ALA A 239 -8.06 -15.00 -8.05
N TRP A 240 -6.85 -15.33 -7.57
CA TRP A 240 -5.61 -15.09 -8.33
C TRP A 240 -5.54 -15.95 -9.59
N VAL A 241 -5.93 -17.22 -9.52
CA VAL A 241 -5.99 -18.10 -10.69
C VAL A 241 -7.08 -17.67 -11.67
N GLU A 242 -8.30 -17.43 -11.20
CA GLU A 242 -9.46 -17.05 -12.03
C GLU A 242 -9.24 -15.74 -12.79
N SER A 243 -8.46 -14.82 -12.22
CA SER A 243 -8.16 -13.52 -12.82
C SER A 243 -6.86 -13.47 -13.61
N ASP A 244 -6.20 -14.60 -13.87
CA ASP A 244 -4.86 -14.67 -14.47
C ASP A 244 -3.83 -13.74 -13.77
N GLY A 245 -3.94 -13.63 -12.45
CA GLY A 245 -3.07 -12.81 -11.60
C GLY A 245 -3.32 -11.29 -11.67
N ILE A 246 -4.47 -10.85 -12.19
CA ILE A 246 -4.85 -9.43 -12.28
C ILE A 246 -5.31 -8.89 -10.92
N VAL A 247 -5.94 -9.72 -10.07
CA VAL A 247 -6.37 -9.26 -8.73
C VAL A 247 -5.20 -8.72 -7.91
N ASN A 248 -5.45 -7.63 -7.17
CA ASN A 248 -4.42 -6.92 -6.42
C ASN A 248 -4.28 -7.37 -4.96
N SER A 249 -5.08 -8.33 -4.51
CA SER A 249 -5.10 -8.81 -3.12
C SER A 249 -4.10 -9.91 -2.83
N PHE A 250 -3.53 -10.53 -3.88
CA PHE A 250 -2.64 -11.67 -3.78
C PHE A 250 -1.64 -11.65 -4.94
N ARG A 251 -0.34 -11.68 -4.63
CA ARG A 251 0.73 -11.78 -5.63
C ARG A 251 1.77 -12.76 -5.15
N VAL A 252 2.31 -13.53 -6.08
CA VAL A 252 3.33 -14.55 -5.80
C VAL A 252 4.60 -14.18 -6.55
N PHE A 253 5.72 -14.23 -5.83
CA PHE A 253 7.06 -14.03 -6.36
C PHE A 253 7.87 -15.29 -6.09
N VAL A 254 8.51 -15.83 -7.12
CA VAL A 254 9.41 -16.97 -7.03
C VAL A 254 10.79 -16.49 -7.44
N ARG A 255 11.74 -16.55 -6.52
CA ARG A 255 13.12 -16.07 -6.74
C ARG A 255 13.20 -14.65 -7.29
N GLY A 256 12.53 -13.69 -6.64
CA GLY A 256 12.48 -12.30 -7.10
C GLY A 256 11.51 -12.02 -8.26
N LYS A 257 11.10 -13.05 -9.02
CA LYS A 257 10.24 -12.87 -10.20
C LYS A 257 8.76 -12.97 -9.81
N LYS A 258 7.98 -11.94 -10.11
CA LYS A 258 6.52 -12.03 -10.06
C LYS A 258 6.03 -13.05 -11.09
N ILE A 259 5.31 -14.08 -10.63
CA ILE A 259 4.76 -15.13 -11.49
C ILE A 259 3.27 -14.93 -11.77
N ARG A 260 2.79 -15.51 -12.88
CA ARG A 260 1.36 -15.64 -13.19
C ARG A 260 0.84 -17.07 -12.90
N PRO A 261 -0.49 -17.30 -12.88
CA PRO A 261 -1.06 -18.63 -12.68
C PRO A 261 -0.55 -19.70 -13.66
N ALA A 262 -0.17 -19.33 -14.88
CA ALA A 262 0.46 -20.23 -15.84
C ALA A 262 1.83 -20.79 -15.37
N GLU A 263 2.53 -20.06 -14.50
CA GLU A 263 3.85 -20.40 -13.95
C GLU A 263 3.76 -21.05 -12.56
N LYS A 264 2.56 -21.36 -12.04
CA LYS A 264 2.34 -21.85 -10.67
C LYS A 264 3.08 -23.15 -10.32
N SER A 265 3.43 -23.98 -11.31
CA SER A 265 4.22 -25.20 -11.07
C SER A 265 5.62 -24.91 -10.50
N THR A 266 6.15 -23.69 -10.70
CA THR A 266 7.45 -23.25 -10.15
C THR A 266 7.48 -23.10 -8.63
N ILE A 267 6.30 -23.11 -7.98
CA ILE A 267 6.16 -23.05 -6.52
C ILE A 267 6.58 -24.38 -5.87
N VAL A 268 6.30 -25.49 -6.55
CA VAL A 268 6.54 -26.85 -6.03
C VAL A 268 8.04 -27.09 -5.87
N GLY A 269 8.43 -27.72 -4.77
CA GLY A 269 9.83 -27.98 -4.40
C GLY A 269 10.55 -26.78 -3.77
N ILE A 270 10.00 -25.57 -3.85
CA ILE A 270 10.51 -24.39 -3.12
C ILE A 270 9.66 -24.15 -1.86
N ALA A 271 8.33 -24.18 -1.99
CA ALA A 271 7.42 -24.04 -0.84
C ALA A 271 7.48 -25.27 0.06
N ASN A 272 7.34 -26.45 -0.55
CA ASN A 272 7.48 -27.80 0.01
C ASN A 272 7.36 -28.82 -1.14
N ASP A 273 7.40 -30.10 -0.79
CA ASP A 273 7.36 -31.22 -1.74
C ASP A 273 5.93 -31.68 -2.10
N LEU A 274 4.89 -30.91 -1.78
CA LEU A 274 3.51 -31.26 -2.18
C LEU A 274 3.32 -31.06 -3.68
N ALA A 275 2.65 -32.02 -4.32
CA ALA A 275 2.48 -32.03 -5.77
C ALA A 275 1.52 -30.92 -6.28
N ASP A 276 0.49 -30.57 -5.51
CA ASP A 276 -0.44 -29.51 -5.87
C ASP A 276 0.13 -28.13 -5.45
N PRO A 277 0.32 -27.18 -6.38
CA PRO A 277 0.91 -25.88 -6.06
C PRO A 277 0.11 -25.05 -5.05
N LYS A 278 -1.22 -25.20 -4.99
CA LYS A 278 -2.07 -24.46 -4.05
C LYS A 278 -1.85 -25.00 -2.64
N GLU A 279 -1.94 -26.33 -2.47
CA GLU A 279 -1.68 -26.99 -1.19
C GLU A 279 -0.26 -26.75 -0.72
N ALA A 280 0.72 -26.79 -1.64
CA ALA A 280 2.11 -26.48 -1.36
C ALA A 280 2.26 -25.07 -0.78
N LEU A 281 1.76 -24.06 -1.48
CA LEU A 281 1.92 -22.67 -1.03
C LEU A 281 1.18 -22.42 0.28
N ILE A 282 -0.08 -22.84 0.39
CA ILE A 282 -0.90 -22.61 1.60
C ILE A 282 -0.26 -23.28 2.82
N SER A 283 0.24 -24.51 2.67
CA SER A 283 0.90 -25.22 3.76
C SER A 283 2.20 -24.54 4.21
N ALA A 284 2.91 -23.84 3.31
CA ALA A 284 4.10 -23.07 3.65
C ALA A 284 3.78 -21.72 4.32
N LEU A 285 2.74 -21.02 3.86
CA LEU A 285 2.35 -19.70 4.39
C LEU A 285 1.72 -19.77 5.77
N LEU A 286 0.92 -20.81 6.00
CA LEU A 286 0.08 -20.91 7.17
C LEU A 286 0.85 -20.88 8.51
N PRO A 287 1.94 -21.65 8.71
CA PRO A 287 2.71 -21.56 9.95
C PRO A 287 3.21 -20.14 10.25
N VAL A 288 3.65 -19.40 9.22
CA VAL A 288 4.15 -18.03 9.37
C VAL A 288 3.03 -17.08 9.81
N LEU A 289 1.87 -17.15 9.16
CA LEU A 289 0.72 -16.30 9.50
C LEU A 289 0.11 -16.62 10.87
N MET A 290 0.21 -17.87 11.32
CA MET A 290 -0.32 -18.31 12.61
C MET A 290 0.62 -18.02 13.79
N THR A 291 1.93 -18.03 13.56
CA THR A 291 2.94 -17.87 14.62
C THR A 291 3.42 -16.43 14.78
N THR A 292 3.48 -15.66 13.68
CA THR A 292 3.88 -14.25 13.76
C THR A 292 2.75 -13.37 14.32
N PRO A 293 3.06 -12.30 15.06
CA PRO A 293 2.05 -11.40 15.60
C PRO A 293 1.48 -10.42 14.57
N VAL A 294 1.89 -10.48 13.29
CA VAL A 294 1.58 -9.47 12.27
C VAL A 294 0.08 -9.23 12.12
N LEU A 295 -0.72 -10.27 11.91
CA LEU A 295 -2.16 -10.13 11.73
C LEU A 295 -2.85 -9.66 13.02
N ARG A 296 -2.39 -10.13 14.18
CA ARG A 296 -2.93 -9.68 15.49
C ARG A 296 -2.64 -8.20 15.74
N THR A 297 -1.43 -7.76 15.42
CA THR A 297 -1.00 -6.36 15.55
C THR A 297 -1.82 -5.46 14.62
N LEU A 298 -1.98 -5.86 13.36
CA LEU A 298 -2.81 -5.13 12.40
C LEU A 298 -4.28 -5.06 12.84
N ALA A 299 -4.89 -6.18 13.24
CA ALA A 299 -6.28 -6.18 13.70
C ALA A 299 -6.50 -5.27 14.92
N HIS A 300 -5.55 -5.29 15.87
CA HIS A 300 -5.58 -4.40 17.04
C HIS A 300 -5.54 -2.93 16.59
N LEU A 301 -4.50 -2.53 15.85
CA LEU A 301 -4.31 -1.15 15.42
C LEU A 301 -5.47 -0.65 14.55
N GLN A 302 -5.94 -1.45 13.60
CA GLN A 302 -7.08 -1.08 12.76
C GLN A 302 -8.33 -0.77 13.60
N ARG A 303 -8.61 -1.57 14.63
CA ARG A 303 -9.80 -1.40 15.48
C ARG A 303 -9.65 -0.26 16.47
N THR A 304 -8.55 -0.18 17.21
CA THR A 304 -8.38 0.81 18.28
C THR A 304 -8.15 2.22 17.76
N LEU A 305 -7.63 2.36 16.54
CA LEU A 305 -7.49 3.63 15.85
C LEU A 305 -8.75 4.03 15.06
N ASP A 306 -9.72 3.13 14.90
CA ASP A 306 -11.05 3.44 14.35
C ASP A 306 -12.18 3.01 15.31
N PRO A 307 -12.25 3.63 16.50
CA PRO A 307 -13.27 3.27 17.49
C PRO A 307 -14.67 3.77 17.11
N LEU A 308 -14.74 4.82 16.28
CA LEU A 308 -15.97 5.52 15.95
C LEU A 308 -16.64 5.00 14.67
N ASP A 309 -15.93 4.22 13.86
CA ASP A 309 -16.27 4.06 12.44
C ASP A 309 -16.28 5.44 11.71
N ILE A 310 -16.31 5.42 10.38
CA ILE A 310 -16.38 6.66 9.60
C ILE A 310 -17.70 7.42 9.84
N GLU A 311 -18.80 6.72 10.16
CA GLU A 311 -20.08 7.35 10.51
C GLU A 311 -19.99 8.14 11.82
N GLY A 312 -19.35 7.59 12.84
CA GLY A 312 -19.14 8.29 14.11
C GLY A 312 -18.19 9.47 13.98
N LEU A 313 -17.12 9.32 13.19
CA LEU A 313 -16.23 10.45 12.89
C LEU A 313 -16.97 11.57 12.14
N ALA A 314 -17.82 11.22 11.18
CA ALA A 314 -18.63 12.21 10.44
C ALA A 314 -19.64 12.91 11.37
N ALA A 315 -20.26 12.18 12.30
CA ALA A 315 -21.16 12.76 13.30
C ALA A 315 -20.42 13.69 14.28
N LEU A 316 -19.22 13.32 14.73
CA LEU A 316 -18.39 14.17 15.59
C LEU A 316 -17.96 15.45 14.86
N HIS A 317 -17.55 15.34 13.59
CA HIS A 317 -17.22 16.49 12.75
C HIS A 317 -18.41 17.44 12.60
N ALA A 318 -19.61 16.92 12.35
CA ALA A 318 -20.82 17.73 12.25
C ALA A 318 -21.18 18.44 13.56
N GLN A 319 -20.90 17.83 14.72
CA GLN A 319 -21.15 18.44 16.03
C GLN A 319 -20.14 19.53 16.39
N ALA A 320 -18.89 19.37 15.97
CA ALA A 320 -17.83 20.34 16.26
C ALA A 320 -17.98 21.65 15.47
N ASP A 321 -18.76 21.65 14.38
CA ASP A 321 -18.93 22.77 13.44
C ASP A 321 -17.59 23.41 13.03
N ALA A 322 -16.57 22.56 12.83
CA ALA A 322 -15.20 22.95 12.54
C ALA A 322 -14.64 22.07 11.41
N PRO A 323 -13.72 22.58 10.57
CA PRO A 323 -13.11 21.76 9.52
C PRO A 323 -12.27 20.62 10.13
N LEU A 324 -12.08 19.54 9.37
CA LEU A 324 -11.18 18.42 9.75
C LEU A 324 -9.70 18.85 9.96
N GLY A 325 -9.35 20.07 9.53
CA GLY A 325 -8.01 20.63 9.60
C GLY A 325 -7.16 20.36 8.35
N PRO A 326 -5.94 20.91 8.30
CA PRO A 326 -5.00 20.68 7.21
C PRO A 326 -4.45 19.24 7.23
N GLU A 327 -3.66 18.90 6.21
CA GLU A 327 -2.88 17.67 6.20
C GLU A 327 -2.02 17.54 7.47
N PRO A 328 -2.06 16.39 8.17
CA PRO A 328 -1.27 16.20 9.37
C PRO A 328 0.23 16.33 9.12
N THR A 329 0.91 17.05 10.00
CA THR A 329 2.37 17.08 10.02
C THR A 329 2.95 15.84 10.71
N LEU A 330 4.26 15.60 10.51
CA LEU A 330 4.97 14.54 11.23
C LEU A 330 4.94 14.77 12.75
N ASP A 331 5.05 16.02 13.20
CA ASP A 331 4.96 16.40 14.62
C ASP A 331 3.57 16.10 15.20
N GLU A 332 2.50 16.40 14.47
CA GLU A 332 1.14 16.06 14.88
C GLU A 332 0.97 14.55 15.04
N TYR A 333 1.44 13.75 14.07
CA TYR A 333 1.39 12.29 14.19
C TYR A 333 2.24 11.79 15.36
N THR A 334 3.43 12.34 15.58
CA THR A 334 4.33 11.93 16.68
C THR A 334 3.71 12.23 18.04
N ALA A 335 3.08 13.39 18.19
CA ALA A 335 2.33 13.77 19.38
C ALA A 335 1.10 12.86 19.58
N PHE A 336 0.33 12.62 18.51
CA PHE A 336 -0.82 11.71 18.53
C PHE A 336 -0.43 10.28 18.95
N VAL A 337 0.61 9.70 18.34
CA VAL A 337 1.08 8.34 18.67
C VAL A 337 1.51 8.27 20.14
N SER A 338 2.12 9.32 20.67
CA SER A 338 2.47 9.39 22.10
C SER A 338 1.22 9.39 22.99
N ALA A 339 0.21 10.19 22.66
CA ALA A 339 -1.06 10.23 23.37
C ALA A 339 -1.79 8.89 23.30
N TYR A 340 -1.90 8.30 22.11
CA TYR A 340 -2.51 6.99 21.85
C TYR A 340 -1.86 5.88 22.69
N LEU A 341 -0.52 5.79 22.68
CA LEU A 341 0.22 4.78 23.45
C LEU A 341 0.10 4.97 24.97
N SER A 342 -0.09 6.20 25.43
CA SER A 342 -0.31 6.51 26.85
C SER A 342 -1.76 6.28 27.32
N GLY A 343 -2.69 5.94 26.40
CA GLY A 343 -4.12 5.84 26.69
C GLY A 343 -4.83 7.18 26.86
N GLY A 344 -4.18 8.29 26.50
CA GLY A 344 -4.67 9.67 26.64
C GLY A 344 -5.69 10.10 25.59
N ALA A 345 -6.64 9.23 25.24
CA ALA A 345 -7.67 9.53 24.26
C ALA A 345 -8.73 10.48 24.86
N SER A 346 -9.06 11.55 24.14
CA SER A 346 -10.21 12.41 24.44
C SER A 346 -11.35 12.09 23.48
N PRO A 347 -12.48 11.51 23.94
CA PRO A 347 -13.59 11.11 23.06
C PRO A 347 -14.26 12.25 22.29
N ALA A 348 -14.06 13.50 22.72
CA ALA A 348 -14.64 14.68 22.09
C ALA A 348 -13.64 15.44 21.19
N ASP A 349 -12.38 15.00 21.13
CA ASP A 349 -11.36 15.66 20.32
C ASP A 349 -11.44 15.17 18.86
N LEU A 350 -12.04 16.01 18.02
CA LEU A 350 -12.17 15.76 16.59
C LEU A 350 -10.80 15.51 15.92
N ARG A 351 -9.77 16.31 16.24
CA ARG A 351 -8.47 16.20 15.56
C ARG A 351 -7.77 14.90 15.95
N TYR A 352 -7.86 14.51 17.22
CA TYR A 352 -7.40 13.20 17.68
C TYR A 352 -8.04 12.06 16.87
N HIS A 353 -9.37 12.09 16.70
CA HIS A 353 -10.08 11.05 15.96
C HIS A 353 -9.82 11.06 14.46
N VAL A 354 -9.55 12.22 13.85
CA VAL A 354 -9.09 12.32 12.45
C VAL A 354 -7.72 11.64 12.29
N LEU A 355 -6.75 11.96 13.15
CA LEU A 355 -5.41 11.35 13.10
C LEU A 355 -5.47 9.84 13.33
N ALA A 356 -6.28 9.39 14.30
CA ALA A 356 -6.52 7.98 14.55
C ALA A 356 -7.11 7.29 13.31
N TYR A 357 -8.15 7.86 12.72
CA TYR A 357 -8.81 7.27 11.56
C TYR A 357 -7.88 7.19 10.33
N LEU A 358 -7.07 8.23 10.07
CA LEU A 358 -6.09 8.24 8.99
C LEU A 358 -5.04 7.14 9.17
N LEU A 359 -4.56 6.93 10.40
CA LEU A 359 -3.60 5.89 10.71
C LEU A 359 -4.22 4.48 10.65
N SER A 360 -5.48 4.33 11.12
CA SER A 360 -6.26 3.12 10.90
C SER A 360 -6.41 2.83 9.40
N ALA A 361 -6.70 3.84 8.57
CA ALA A 361 -6.81 3.71 7.13
C ALA A 361 -5.48 3.30 6.47
N THR A 362 -4.33 3.73 6.99
CA THR A 362 -3.01 3.19 6.61
C THR A 362 -2.95 1.67 6.85
N PHE A 363 -3.26 1.20 8.06
CA PHE A 363 -3.22 -0.23 8.38
C PHE A 363 -4.29 -1.07 7.67
N LYS A 364 -5.43 -0.48 7.30
CA LYS A 364 -6.50 -1.13 6.52
C LYS A 364 -6.14 -1.36 5.05
N ASP A 365 -5.27 -0.50 4.50
CA ASP A 365 -4.86 -0.51 3.10
C ASP A 365 -3.46 -1.13 2.85
N CYS A 366 -2.72 -1.43 3.92
CA CYS A 366 -1.38 -2.00 3.85
C CYS A 366 -1.36 -3.38 3.15
N SER A 367 -0.15 -3.85 2.86
CA SER A 367 0.11 -5.20 2.37
C SER A 367 1.05 -5.94 3.32
N VAL A 368 0.95 -7.26 3.38
CA VAL A 368 1.86 -8.13 4.14
C VAL A 368 2.61 -9.00 3.15
N ILE A 369 3.94 -8.95 3.16
CA ILE A 369 4.79 -9.89 2.43
C ILE A 369 5.21 -11.00 3.38
N VAL A 370 4.85 -12.23 3.04
CA VAL A 370 5.28 -13.45 3.73
C VAL A 370 6.36 -14.13 2.90
N ARG A 371 7.51 -14.43 3.51
CA ARG A 371 8.61 -15.14 2.86
C ARG A 371 8.73 -16.57 3.39
N VAL A 372 8.88 -17.52 2.48
CA VAL A 372 9.11 -18.93 2.77
C VAL A 372 10.32 -19.43 1.95
N PRO A 373 11.20 -20.28 2.52
CA PRO A 373 11.09 -20.93 3.83
C PRO A 373 11.55 -20.06 5.02
N ASP A 374 12.02 -18.83 4.80
CA ASP A 374 12.59 -17.96 5.85
C ASP A 374 11.66 -17.71 7.05
N GLY A 375 10.34 -17.81 6.85
CA GLY A 375 9.36 -17.74 7.92
C GLY A 375 9.11 -16.31 8.42
N THR A 376 9.34 -15.31 7.57
CA THR A 376 9.17 -13.90 7.94
C THR A 376 7.88 -13.32 7.36
N ALA A 377 7.31 -12.35 8.08
CA ALA A 377 6.16 -11.57 7.63
C ALA A 377 6.46 -10.08 7.86
N THR A 378 6.37 -9.30 6.80
CA THR A 378 6.71 -7.87 6.78
C THR A 378 5.53 -7.05 6.28
N ILE A 379 5.21 -5.95 6.95
CA ILE A 379 4.13 -5.06 6.58
C ILE A 379 4.70 -3.92 5.72
N ILE A 380 4.07 -3.64 4.59
CA ILE A 380 4.46 -2.60 3.62
C ILE A 380 3.25 -1.74 3.23
N ASP A 381 3.46 -0.72 2.40
CA ASP A 381 2.46 0.27 1.98
C ASP A 381 1.86 1.06 3.17
N LEU A 382 2.75 1.52 4.07
CA LEU A 382 2.41 2.18 5.34
C LEU A 382 2.47 3.72 5.27
N ASP A 383 2.27 4.28 4.08
CA ASP A 383 2.27 5.73 3.87
C ASP A 383 1.11 6.41 4.63
N ALA A 384 1.35 7.63 5.11
CA ALA A 384 0.32 8.46 5.70
C ALA A 384 -0.82 8.71 4.69
N LYS A 385 -2.06 8.68 5.17
CA LYS A 385 -3.22 9.01 4.34
C LYS A 385 -3.56 10.50 4.45
N SER A 386 -4.11 11.02 3.36
CA SER A 386 -4.53 12.40 3.26
C SER A 386 -5.90 12.64 3.91
N VAL A 387 -6.01 13.74 4.65
CA VAL A 387 -7.27 14.17 5.30
C VAL A 387 -8.37 14.48 4.28
N GLU A 388 -8.00 14.94 3.09
CA GLU A 388 -8.95 15.25 2.01
C GLU A 388 -9.77 14.01 1.57
N ARG A 389 -9.23 12.81 1.80
CA ARG A 389 -9.90 11.55 1.45
C ARG A 389 -11.02 11.17 2.40
N VAL A 390 -11.08 11.74 3.60
CA VAL A 390 -12.04 11.35 4.65
C VAL A 390 -13.49 11.47 4.16
N ARG A 391 -13.83 12.58 3.50
CA ARG A 391 -15.16 12.78 2.92
C ARG A 391 -15.50 11.71 1.88
N LYS A 392 -14.59 11.44 0.96
CA LYS A 392 -14.78 10.40 -0.08
C LYS A 392 -14.93 9.01 0.52
N TRP A 393 -14.23 8.71 1.61
CA TRP A 393 -14.38 7.43 2.30
C TRP A 393 -15.73 7.30 2.99
N HIS A 394 -16.24 8.37 3.59
CA HIS A 394 -17.59 8.40 4.16
C HIS A 394 -18.66 8.16 3.09
N GLU A 395 -18.57 8.86 1.95
CA GLU A 395 -19.49 8.68 0.83
C GLU A 395 -19.46 7.25 0.27
N LEU A 396 -18.25 6.69 0.09
CA LEU A 396 -18.08 5.32 -0.39
C LEU A 396 -18.56 4.28 0.63
N ASP A 397 -18.38 4.53 1.92
CA ASP A 397 -18.88 3.63 2.96
C ASP A 397 -20.41 3.55 2.95
N TRP A 398 -21.06 4.70 2.85
CA TRP A 398 -22.51 4.79 2.68
C TRP A 398 -23.00 4.05 1.43
N GLU A 399 -22.38 4.30 0.26
CA GLU A 399 -22.71 3.60 -1.00
C GLU A 399 -22.67 2.08 -0.83
N ILE A 400 -21.64 1.58 -0.15
CA ILE A 400 -21.42 0.14 0.04
C ILE A 400 -22.42 -0.46 1.01
N ALA A 401 -22.67 0.19 2.14
CA ALA A 401 -23.64 -0.27 3.13
C ALA A 401 -25.05 -0.29 2.53
N CYS A 402 -25.46 0.78 1.83
CA CYS A 402 -26.77 0.86 1.18
C CYS A 402 -26.93 -0.18 0.07
N ALA A 403 -25.92 -0.35 -0.80
CA ALA A 403 -25.97 -1.36 -1.85
C ALA A 403 -26.09 -2.78 -1.27
N TYR A 404 -25.37 -3.06 -0.18
CA TYR A 404 -25.45 -4.37 0.47
C TYR A 404 -26.75 -4.59 1.27
N ALA A 405 -27.37 -3.52 1.77
CA ALA A 405 -28.66 -3.60 2.45
C ALA A 405 -29.80 -4.08 1.52
N LEU A 406 -29.64 -3.94 0.20
CA LEU A 406 -30.57 -4.49 -0.79
C LEU A 406 -30.54 -6.03 -0.87
N VAL A 407 -29.48 -6.68 -0.37
CA VAL A 407 -29.42 -8.14 -0.30
C VAL A 407 -30.43 -8.62 0.75
N PRO A 408 -31.29 -9.61 0.44
CA PRO A 408 -32.24 -10.18 1.39
C PRO A 408 -31.53 -10.64 2.67
N GLU A 409 -32.14 -10.40 3.84
CA GLU A 409 -31.47 -10.62 5.13
C GLU A 409 -30.97 -12.06 5.35
N GLY A 410 -31.71 -13.05 4.85
CA GLY A 410 -31.33 -14.47 4.90
C GLY A 410 -30.12 -14.82 4.01
N GLU A 411 -29.83 -13.99 3.00
CA GLU A 411 -28.72 -14.19 2.05
C GLU A 411 -27.47 -13.39 2.42
N ARG A 412 -27.58 -12.44 3.37
CA ARG A 412 -26.44 -11.65 3.84
C ARG A 412 -25.40 -12.53 4.54
N LYS A 413 -24.16 -12.42 4.09
CA LYS A 413 -23.02 -13.17 4.62
C LYS A 413 -22.82 -12.82 6.10
N MET A 414 -22.75 -13.83 6.95
CA MET A 414 -22.38 -13.68 8.36
C MET A 414 -20.86 -13.83 8.46
N CYS A 415 -20.17 -12.70 8.64
CA CYS A 415 -18.73 -12.67 8.88
C CYS A 415 -18.47 -12.78 10.38
N VAL A 416 -17.52 -13.61 10.80
CA VAL A 416 -17.25 -13.88 12.22
C VAL A 416 -16.03 -13.10 12.70
N ASP A 417 -16.25 -12.07 13.51
CA ASP A 417 -15.19 -11.35 14.23
C ASP A 417 -14.95 -12.01 15.59
N VAL A 418 -13.83 -12.70 15.75
CA VAL A 418 -13.47 -13.43 16.99
C VAL A 418 -12.79 -12.55 18.03
N VAL A 419 -12.34 -11.35 17.67
CA VAL A 419 -11.63 -10.44 18.59
C VAL A 419 -12.58 -9.38 19.18
N GLY A 420 -13.79 -9.25 18.61
CA GLY A 420 -14.85 -8.35 19.08
C GLY A 420 -15.95 -9.02 19.91
N GLN A 421 -15.79 -10.30 20.26
CA GLN A 421 -16.65 -11.01 21.22
C GLN A 421 -16.04 -11.03 22.62
#